data_AF-A0A960T1T9-F1
#
_entry.id   AF-A0A960T1T9-F1
#
_cell.length_a   1.000
_cell.length_b   1.000
_cell.length_c   1.000
_cell.angle_alpha   90.00
_cell.angle_beta   90.00
_cell.angle_gamma   90.00
#
_symmetry.space_group_name_H-M   'P 1'
#
loop_
_entity.id
_entity.type
_entity.pdbx_description
1 polymer ?
#
loop_
_entity_poly.entity_id
_entity_poly.type
_entity_poly.pdbx_seq_one_letter_code
_entity_poly.pdbx_strand_id
1 'polypeptide(L)'
;MNDQNLFMPGSQSGSAILPPVSNCTNCHAGYDPVSEPHHAWQGSMMAQATRDPLWLATMTVAIQDSIWALGNPNAADLCLRCHTPTGWLGGRSDPTNATALTLNTGDFDGVSCASCHLMIDAFPGDNLQPELPAETDPTLISAAAATRAADVAILSDLKLFDGGPFFDAVTELPVNHGTATPADIMNYIEAGSGQMFVEPNDKNRRGPRNDVSTKSHTFLYSRFHKSRAMCRTCHDVSNPVLANLTYGMGTPEARSAASYFHVERTSSEFELSAYAAPGGAPAAESFASLGITTVSDCQDCHMPRVAGKFAKQGSARTNVARHSLNGGNSWLSRVLATVDGGATVHDPVNVALLDGTTYPGAFIETSGLQGAASSLLDGEARAIDLLQRAATLELATDTPSSAALRIVNHTGHKLISGFPEGRRMWLNVR
;
A
#
# COMPACT_ATOMS: atom_id res chain seq x y z
N MET A 1 -5.05 -22.97 5.48
CA MET A 1 -6.07 -22.21 4.74
C MET A 1 -6.84 -23.21 3.88
N ASN A 2 -8.16 -23.30 4.01
CA ASN A 2 -8.98 -24.22 3.20
C ASN A 2 -9.50 -23.59 1.90
N ASP A 3 -9.16 -22.33 1.63
CA ASP A 3 -9.63 -21.62 0.44
C ASP A 3 -8.62 -21.72 -0.72
N GLN A 4 -8.70 -22.83 -1.45
CA GLN A 4 -7.86 -23.07 -2.63
C GLN A 4 -8.19 -22.12 -3.80
N ASN A 5 -9.29 -21.35 -3.70
CA ASN A 5 -9.80 -20.52 -4.78
C ASN A 5 -9.28 -19.08 -4.73
N LEU A 6 -8.38 -18.73 -3.81
CA LEU A 6 -7.72 -17.42 -3.79
C LEU A 6 -6.24 -17.48 -3.43
N PHE A 7 -5.63 -18.66 -3.54
CA PHE A 7 -4.21 -18.81 -3.32
C PHE A 7 -3.46 -18.08 -4.45
N MET A 8 -2.59 -17.15 -4.06
CA MET A 8 -1.68 -16.37 -4.91
C MET A 8 -0.29 -16.49 -4.28
N PRO A 9 0.83 -16.31 -5.01
CA PRO A 9 2.14 -16.40 -4.40
C PRO A 9 2.39 -15.27 -3.41
N GLY A 10 3.49 -15.43 -2.68
CA GLY A 10 3.79 -14.63 -1.52
C GLY A 10 3.63 -15.41 -0.24
N SER A 11 3.86 -14.70 0.85
CA SER A 11 3.53 -15.19 2.18
C SER A 11 2.01 -15.41 2.29
N GLN A 12 1.64 -16.53 2.89
CA GLN A 12 0.27 -17.01 2.99
C GLN A 12 -0.36 -16.67 4.34
N SER A 13 -1.69 -16.75 4.41
CA SER A 13 -2.39 -16.66 5.70
C SER A 13 -1.87 -17.72 6.66
N GLY A 14 -1.48 -17.28 7.86
CA GLY A 14 -0.83 -18.09 8.89
C GLY A 14 0.68 -18.26 8.75
N SER A 15 1.33 -17.69 7.73
CA SER A 15 2.78 -17.90 7.51
C SER A 15 3.68 -16.94 8.28
N ALA A 16 3.15 -15.85 8.83
CA ALA A 16 3.93 -14.86 9.57
C ALA A 16 3.08 -14.11 10.60
N ILE A 17 3.69 -13.74 11.74
CA ILE A 17 3.04 -12.91 12.76
C ILE A 17 3.67 -11.52 12.70
N LEU A 18 2.93 -10.55 12.14
CA LEU A 18 3.35 -9.16 12.17
C LEU A 18 3.06 -8.57 13.55
N PRO A 19 4.02 -7.87 14.18
CA PRO A 19 3.77 -7.23 15.47
C PRO A 19 2.89 -5.99 15.32
N PRO A 20 2.06 -5.69 16.33
CA PRO A 20 1.19 -4.51 16.34
C PRO A 20 2.01 -3.21 16.38
N VAL A 21 1.41 -2.10 15.95
CA VAL A 21 2.11 -0.79 15.89
C VAL A 21 2.51 -0.27 17.25
N SER A 22 1.81 -0.66 18.32
CA SER A 22 2.18 -0.36 19.71
C SER A 22 3.60 -0.82 20.08
N ASN A 23 4.15 -1.83 19.41
CA ASN A 23 5.54 -2.26 19.61
C ASN A 23 6.57 -1.25 19.07
N CYS A 24 6.15 -0.34 18.20
CA CYS A 24 7.01 0.67 17.56
C CYS A 24 6.96 2.02 18.26
N THR A 25 5.82 2.39 18.85
CA THR A 25 5.53 3.77 19.29
C THR A 25 6.44 4.29 20.40
N ASN A 26 7.00 3.41 21.23
CA ASN A 26 7.97 3.79 22.28
C ASN A 26 9.19 4.55 21.74
N CYS A 27 9.60 4.28 20.50
CA CYS A 27 10.74 4.94 19.86
C CYS A 27 10.34 5.81 18.67
N HIS A 28 9.19 5.52 18.05
CA HIS A 28 8.77 6.08 16.76
C HIS A 28 7.55 7.02 16.85
N ALA A 29 7.16 7.45 18.05
CA ALA A 29 6.06 8.38 18.30
C ALA A 29 6.37 9.38 19.43
N GLY A 30 5.58 10.46 19.51
CA GLY A 30 5.52 11.39 20.63
C GLY A 30 6.75 12.30 20.82
N TYR A 31 7.50 12.61 19.78
CA TYR A 31 8.64 13.52 19.81
C TYR A 31 8.61 14.65 18.76
N ASP A 32 7.95 14.48 17.62
CA ASP A 32 7.79 15.51 16.58
C ASP A 32 6.70 15.13 15.57
N PRO A 33 5.49 15.72 15.61
CA PRO A 33 4.38 15.36 14.73
C PRO A 33 4.63 15.63 13.23
N VAL A 34 5.66 16.43 12.89
CA VAL A 34 6.02 16.70 11.50
C VAL A 34 6.82 15.53 10.92
N SER A 35 7.86 15.07 11.62
CA SER A 35 8.82 14.09 11.09
C SER A 35 8.70 12.69 11.67
N GLU A 36 8.08 12.51 12.83
CA GLU A 36 7.90 11.19 13.40
C GLU A 36 6.96 10.33 12.54
N PRO A 37 7.27 9.04 12.37
CA PRO A 37 6.49 8.20 11.48
C PRO A 37 5.09 7.94 12.00
N HIS A 38 4.89 7.77 13.31
CA HIS A 38 3.60 7.36 13.87
C HIS A 38 2.48 8.40 13.64
N HIS A 39 2.70 9.68 13.94
CA HIS A 39 1.67 10.72 13.79
C HIS A 39 1.16 10.81 12.34
N ALA A 40 2.08 10.86 11.38
CA ALA A 40 1.72 10.95 9.98
C ALA A 40 1.01 9.68 9.48
N TRP A 41 1.47 8.50 9.91
CA TRP A 41 0.86 7.21 9.57
C TRP A 41 -0.54 7.08 10.17
N GLN A 42 -0.72 7.39 11.45
CA GLN A 42 -1.99 7.25 12.16
C GLN A 42 -3.10 8.05 11.48
N GLY A 43 -2.78 9.22 10.94
CA GLY A 43 -3.72 10.05 10.18
C GLY A 43 -4.02 9.59 8.75
N SER A 44 -3.24 8.64 8.23
CA SER A 44 -3.34 8.19 6.84
C SER A 44 -4.43 7.15 6.63
N MET A 45 -4.94 7.05 5.41
CA MET A 45 -5.88 5.98 5.05
C MET A 45 -5.27 4.58 5.12
N MET A 46 -3.94 4.45 5.05
CA MET A 46 -3.27 3.16 5.25
C MET A 46 -3.43 2.64 6.68
N ALA A 47 -3.30 3.51 7.70
CA ALA A 47 -3.56 3.13 9.09
C ALA A 47 -5.04 2.86 9.38
N GLN A 48 -5.93 3.44 8.58
CA GLN A 48 -7.38 3.30 8.72
C GLN A 48 -7.99 2.29 7.74
N ALA A 49 -7.17 1.52 7.03
CA ALA A 49 -7.61 0.65 5.94
C ALA A 49 -8.63 -0.42 6.38
N THR A 50 -8.50 -0.94 7.61
CA THR A 50 -9.45 -1.91 8.21
C THR A 50 -10.68 -1.23 8.84
N ARG A 51 -10.65 0.09 9.04
CA ARG A 51 -11.72 0.87 9.71
C ARG A 51 -12.55 1.71 8.73
N ASP A 52 -12.34 1.54 7.43
CA ASP A 52 -13.04 2.29 6.41
C ASP A 52 -14.45 1.68 6.17
N PRO A 53 -15.55 2.39 6.49
CA PRO A 53 -16.90 1.89 6.27
C PRO A 53 -17.25 1.73 4.78
N LEU A 54 -16.65 2.54 3.89
CA LEU A 54 -16.82 2.37 2.43
C LEU A 54 -16.13 1.09 1.98
N TRP A 55 -14.93 0.82 2.48
CA TRP A 55 -14.25 -0.45 2.22
C TRP A 55 -15.07 -1.64 2.72
N LEU A 56 -15.56 -1.63 3.97
CA LEU A 56 -16.38 -2.72 4.51
C LEU A 56 -17.64 -2.97 3.69
N ALA A 57 -18.30 -1.90 3.22
CA ALA A 57 -19.44 -2.02 2.32
C ALA A 57 -19.06 -2.65 0.97
N THR A 58 -17.98 -2.20 0.35
CA THR A 58 -17.50 -2.78 -0.93
C THR A 58 -17.04 -4.22 -0.79
N MET A 59 -16.36 -4.58 0.31
CA MET A 59 -15.98 -5.96 0.61
C MET A 59 -17.21 -6.83 0.78
N THR A 60 -18.27 -6.32 1.43
CA THR A 60 -19.55 -7.05 1.58
C THR A 60 -20.19 -7.34 0.22
N VAL A 61 -20.18 -6.37 -0.71
CA VAL A 61 -20.66 -6.59 -2.09
C VAL A 61 -19.79 -7.62 -2.80
N ALA A 62 -18.46 -7.49 -2.73
CA ALA A 62 -17.53 -8.44 -3.34
C ALA A 62 -17.70 -9.87 -2.79
N ILE A 63 -17.98 -10.01 -1.49
CA ILE A 63 -18.33 -11.29 -0.85
C ILE A 63 -19.60 -11.88 -1.47
N GLN A 64 -20.66 -11.08 -1.63
CA GLN A 64 -21.92 -11.54 -2.21
C GLN A 64 -21.73 -11.99 -3.66
N ASP A 65 -20.99 -11.21 -4.46
CA ASP A 65 -20.67 -11.53 -5.84
C ASP A 65 -19.82 -12.81 -5.94
N SER A 66 -18.85 -12.97 -5.04
CA SER A 66 -18.02 -14.15 -4.93
C SER A 66 -18.84 -15.39 -4.58
N ILE A 67 -19.75 -15.30 -3.61
CA ILE A 67 -20.64 -16.41 -3.25
C ILE A 67 -21.51 -16.79 -4.45
N TRP A 68 -22.03 -15.81 -5.18
CA TRP A 68 -22.81 -16.06 -6.38
C TRP A 68 -21.99 -16.75 -7.47
N ALA A 69 -20.75 -16.32 -7.69
CA ALA A 69 -19.92 -16.80 -8.80
C ALA A 69 -19.20 -18.13 -8.49
N LEU A 70 -18.69 -18.32 -7.27
CA LEU A 70 -17.86 -19.45 -6.85
C LEU A 70 -18.48 -20.34 -5.78
N GLY A 71 -19.61 -19.95 -5.19
CA GLY A 71 -20.22 -20.67 -4.06
C GLY A 71 -19.52 -20.42 -2.73
N ASN A 72 -18.56 -19.49 -2.64
CA ASN A 72 -17.83 -19.15 -1.42
C ASN A 72 -17.46 -17.65 -1.37
N PRO A 73 -17.16 -17.09 -0.18
CA PRO A 73 -16.90 -15.66 -0.02
C PRO A 73 -15.42 -15.26 -0.19
N ASN A 74 -14.66 -15.99 -1.01
CA ASN A 74 -13.20 -15.85 -1.09
C ASN A 74 -12.69 -14.48 -1.53
N ALA A 75 -13.52 -13.64 -2.18
CA ALA A 75 -13.16 -12.25 -2.47
C ALA A 75 -12.81 -11.44 -1.20
N ALA A 76 -13.39 -11.79 -0.03
CA ALA A 76 -13.00 -11.16 1.25
C ALA A 76 -11.52 -11.34 1.54
N ASP A 77 -11.01 -12.54 1.25
CA ASP A 77 -9.65 -12.93 1.59
C ASP A 77 -8.66 -11.99 0.83
N LEU A 78 -8.97 -11.65 -0.42
CA LEU A 78 -8.20 -10.68 -1.22
C LEU A 78 -8.19 -9.29 -0.58
N CYS A 79 -9.35 -8.82 -0.12
CA CYS A 79 -9.48 -7.52 0.53
C CYS A 79 -8.67 -7.47 1.82
N LEU A 80 -8.78 -8.50 2.65
CA LEU A 80 -8.10 -8.60 3.94
C LEU A 80 -6.59 -8.66 3.79
N ARG A 81 -6.09 -9.33 2.75
CA ARG A 81 -4.65 -9.39 2.44
C ARG A 81 -4.02 -8.00 2.34
N CYS A 82 -4.69 -7.04 1.71
CA CYS A 82 -4.18 -5.68 1.53
C CYS A 82 -4.58 -4.72 2.66
N HIS A 83 -5.81 -4.82 3.18
CA HIS A 83 -6.34 -3.86 4.14
C HIS A 83 -5.98 -4.20 5.60
N THR A 84 -5.71 -5.47 5.91
CA THR A 84 -5.21 -5.92 7.21
C THR A 84 -4.13 -6.99 7.05
N PRO A 85 -2.93 -6.64 6.53
CA PRO A 85 -1.87 -7.62 6.33
C PRO A 85 -1.51 -8.37 7.62
N THR A 86 -1.61 -7.70 8.78
CA THR A 86 -1.40 -8.32 10.09
C THR A 86 -2.43 -9.40 10.41
N GLY A 87 -3.72 -9.13 10.20
CA GLY A 87 -4.79 -10.11 10.40
C GLY A 87 -4.68 -11.26 9.42
N TRP A 88 -4.45 -10.94 8.14
CA TRP A 88 -4.23 -11.90 7.07
C TRP A 88 -3.10 -12.88 7.37
N LEU A 89 -1.86 -12.38 7.48
CA LEU A 89 -0.67 -13.19 7.68
C LEU A 89 -0.75 -13.96 9.01
N GLY A 90 -1.44 -13.39 10.00
CA GLY A 90 -1.71 -14.03 11.28
C GLY A 90 -2.77 -15.14 11.25
N GLY A 91 -3.35 -15.49 10.10
CA GLY A 91 -4.32 -16.58 9.97
C GLY A 91 -5.75 -16.20 10.32
N ARG A 92 -6.05 -14.90 10.52
CA ARG A 92 -7.35 -14.38 10.98
C ARG A 92 -8.22 -13.85 9.84
N SER A 93 -7.90 -14.24 8.62
CA SER A 93 -8.79 -14.07 7.47
C SER A 93 -9.80 -15.21 7.33
N ASP A 94 -9.67 -16.28 8.12
CA ASP A 94 -10.60 -17.42 8.18
C ASP A 94 -11.45 -17.33 9.48
N PRO A 95 -12.79 -17.28 9.40
CA PRO A 95 -13.60 -17.29 8.18
C PRO A 95 -13.45 -16.02 7.34
N THR A 96 -13.62 -16.16 6.03
CA THR A 96 -13.46 -15.15 4.95
C THR A 96 -14.55 -14.07 4.99
N ASN A 97 -14.63 -13.36 6.12
CA ASN A 97 -15.64 -12.33 6.41
C ASN A 97 -15.17 -11.31 7.47
N ALA A 98 -13.88 -11.29 7.80
CA ALA A 98 -13.26 -10.40 8.80
C ALA A 98 -13.67 -10.59 10.27
N THR A 99 -14.52 -11.57 10.58
CA THR A 99 -15.03 -11.75 11.97
C THR A 99 -13.99 -12.29 12.95
N ALA A 100 -12.88 -12.85 12.46
CA ALA A 100 -11.77 -13.33 13.28
C ALA A 100 -10.72 -12.26 13.63
N LEU A 101 -10.85 -11.03 13.09
CA LEU A 101 -9.91 -9.95 13.37
C LEU A 101 -9.99 -9.50 14.84
N THR A 102 -8.85 -9.15 15.43
CA THR A 102 -8.76 -8.74 16.83
C THR A 102 -7.90 -7.49 17.04
N LEU A 103 -8.28 -6.68 18.03
CA LEU A 103 -7.51 -5.50 18.46
C LEU A 103 -6.15 -5.86 19.07
N ASN A 104 -6.10 -6.96 19.84
CA ASN A 104 -4.91 -7.33 20.63
C ASN A 104 -3.69 -7.67 19.77
N THR A 105 -3.92 -8.07 18.52
CA THR A 105 -2.87 -8.42 17.56
C THR A 105 -2.54 -7.30 16.58
N GLY A 106 -3.24 -6.16 16.65
CA GLY A 106 -3.04 -5.04 15.72
C GLY A 106 -3.70 -5.24 14.35
N ASP A 107 -4.73 -6.08 14.24
CA ASP A 107 -5.39 -6.35 12.94
C ASP A 107 -6.12 -5.12 12.39
N PHE A 108 -6.53 -4.23 13.28
CA PHE A 108 -7.14 -2.96 12.93
C PHE A 108 -6.12 -1.85 12.69
N ASP A 109 -4.81 -2.10 12.82
CA ASP A 109 -3.78 -1.11 12.48
C ASP A 109 -3.65 -0.88 10.95
N GLY A 110 -4.50 -1.52 10.14
CA GLY A 110 -4.48 -1.39 8.68
C GLY A 110 -3.17 -1.89 8.08
N VAL A 111 -2.62 -1.13 7.12
CA VAL A 111 -1.27 -1.31 6.61
C VAL A 111 -0.29 -0.74 7.64
N SER A 112 0.20 -1.64 8.51
CA SER A 112 1.02 -1.31 9.67
C SER A 112 2.48 -1.04 9.33
N CYS A 113 3.26 -0.56 10.30
CA CYS A 113 4.71 -0.42 10.17
C CYS A 113 5.39 -1.74 9.76
N ALA A 114 4.94 -2.86 10.34
CA ALA A 114 5.48 -4.17 10.06
C ALA A 114 5.15 -4.66 8.65
N SER A 115 4.00 -4.26 8.10
CA SER A 115 3.58 -4.64 6.74
C SER A 115 4.58 -4.16 5.68
N CYS A 116 5.12 -2.95 5.83
CA CYS A 116 6.15 -2.44 4.92
C CYS A 116 7.55 -2.87 5.36
N HIS A 117 7.93 -2.63 6.63
CA HIS A 117 9.32 -2.85 7.09
C HIS A 117 9.76 -4.31 7.22
N LEU A 118 8.85 -5.28 7.00
CA LEU A 118 9.19 -6.69 6.85
C LEU A 118 8.99 -7.20 5.42
N MET A 119 8.52 -6.37 4.48
CA MET A 119 8.35 -6.79 3.09
C MET A 119 9.71 -7.03 2.44
N ILE A 120 9.80 -8.08 1.62
CA ILE A 120 11.02 -8.43 0.89
C ILE A 120 10.83 -8.29 -0.62
N ASP A 121 11.93 -8.15 -1.34
CA ASP A 121 11.91 -8.12 -2.79
C ASP A 121 11.61 -9.53 -3.33
N ALA A 122 10.59 -9.67 -4.17
CA ALA A 122 10.24 -10.93 -4.80
C ALA A 122 11.10 -11.26 -6.04
N PHE A 123 11.84 -10.28 -6.58
CA PHE A 123 12.62 -10.40 -7.81
C PHE A 123 14.08 -9.92 -7.64
N PRO A 124 14.84 -10.47 -6.69
CA PRO A 124 16.21 -10.03 -6.40
C PRO A 124 17.19 -10.18 -7.58
N GLY A 125 16.92 -11.10 -8.53
CA GLY A 125 17.75 -11.31 -9.73
C GLY A 125 17.44 -10.40 -10.92
N ASP A 126 16.20 -9.91 -11.04
CA ASP A 126 15.72 -9.18 -12.23
C ASP A 126 16.10 -7.68 -12.21
N ASN A 127 16.40 -7.14 -11.02
CA ASN A 127 16.51 -5.69 -10.81
C ASN A 127 15.29 -4.95 -11.42
N LEU A 128 14.06 -5.37 -11.11
CA LEU A 128 12.79 -4.66 -11.49
C LEU A 128 12.69 -3.21 -10.97
N GLN A 129 13.78 -2.67 -10.47
CA GLN A 129 13.98 -1.33 -9.96
C GLN A 129 14.84 -0.49 -10.95
N PRO A 130 14.56 -0.48 -12.28
CA PRO A 130 15.37 0.25 -13.25
C PRO A 130 15.32 1.78 -13.02
N GLU A 131 14.35 2.26 -12.25
CA GLU A 131 14.27 3.65 -11.80
C GLU A 131 15.38 4.01 -10.80
N LEU A 132 15.94 3.02 -10.10
CA LEU A 132 16.96 3.25 -9.08
C LEU A 132 18.36 3.18 -9.68
N PRO A 133 19.16 4.25 -9.57
CA PRO A 133 20.57 4.20 -9.90
C PRO A 133 21.28 3.06 -9.16
N ALA A 134 22.28 2.46 -9.81
CA ALA A 134 23.15 1.50 -9.14
C ALA A 134 23.83 2.16 -7.93
N GLU A 135 23.93 1.41 -6.82
CA GLU A 135 24.67 1.87 -5.66
C GLU A 135 26.17 1.99 -6.01
N THR A 136 26.75 3.16 -5.74
CA THR A 136 28.17 3.43 -6.02
C THR A 136 29.04 3.39 -4.76
N ASP A 137 28.43 3.48 -3.57
CA ASP A 137 29.13 3.39 -2.29
C ASP A 137 29.40 1.91 -1.94
N PRO A 138 30.67 1.50 -1.71
CA PRO A 138 31.01 0.12 -1.37
C PRO A 138 30.26 -0.44 -0.14
N THR A 139 29.93 0.41 0.83
CA THR A 139 29.19 0.02 2.02
C THR A 139 27.73 -0.28 1.69
N LEU A 140 27.11 0.53 0.82
CA LEU A 140 25.74 0.31 0.33
C LEU A 140 25.65 -0.92 -0.56
N ILE A 141 26.63 -1.12 -1.45
CA ILE A 141 26.73 -2.33 -2.28
C ILE A 141 26.76 -3.58 -1.38
N SER A 142 27.62 -3.58 -0.35
CA SER A 142 27.75 -4.71 0.56
C SER A 142 26.48 -4.94 1.38
N ALA A 143 25.84 -3.87 1.88
CA ALA A 143 24.60 -3.97 2.64
C ALA A 143 23.43 -4.46 1.77
N ALA A 144 23.34 -3.99 0.52
CA ALA A 144 22.33 -4.45 -0.45
C ALA A 144 22.52 -5.93 -0.79
N ALA A 145 23.76 -6.38 -0.97
CA ALA A 145 24.07 -7.79 -1.19
C ALA A 145 23.66 -8.69 0.00
N ALA A 146 23.85 -8.21 1.24
CA ALA A 146 23.41 -8.94 2.43
C ALA A 146 21.88 -9.06 2.50
N THR A 147 21.15 -7.98 2.21
CA THR A 147 19.68 -7.99 2.14
C THR A 147 19.17 -8.91 1.03
N ARG A 148 19.79 -8.86 -0.16
CA ARG A 148 19.49 -9.74 -1.29
C ARG A 148 19.65 -11.21 -0.92
N ALA A 149 20.76 -11.57 -0.25
CA ALA A 149 20.99 -12.94 0.20
C ALA A 149 19.92 -13.40 1.22
N ALA A 150 19.48 -12.52 2.11
CA ALA A 150 18.37 -12.82 3.02
C ALA A 150 17.04 -13.03 2.27
N ASP A 151 16.77 -12.22 1.24
CA ASP A 151 15.56 -12.37 0.41
C ASP A 151 15.56 -13.70 -0.33
N VAL A 152 16.67 -14.04 -0.99
CA VAL A 152 16.86 -15.33 -1.69
C VAL A 152 16.62 -16.52 -0.75
N ALA A 153 17.12 -16.47 0.49
CA ALA A 153 16.91 -17.53 1.47
C ALA A 153 15.42 -17.70 1.81
N ILE A 154 14.70 -16.60 2.09
CA ILE A 154 13.27 -16.64 2.42
C ILE A 154 12.45 -17.13 1.23
N LEU A 155 12.72 -16.63 0.02
CA LEU A 155 11.99 -17.01 -1.19
C LEU A 155 12.19 -18.48 -1.56
N SER A 156 13.39 -19.02 -1.33
CA SER A 156 13.72 -20.44 -1.61
C SER A 156 12.90 -21.42 -0.77
N ASP A 157 12.45 -21.00 0.41
CA ASP A 157 11.61 -21.81 1.30
C ASP A 157 10.13 -21.81 0.87
N LEU A 158 9.71 -20.86 0.02
CA LEU A 158 8.33 -20.77 -0.43
C LEU A 158 7.98 -21.87 -1.44
N LYS A 159 6.77 -22.40 -1.28
CA LYS A 159 6.21 -23.45 -2.12
C LYS A 159 4.95 -22.96 -2.80
N LEU A 160 4.75 -23.44 -4.03
CA LEU A 160 3.48 -23.40 -4.73
C LEU A 160 2.52 -24.43 -4.11
N PHE A 161 1.25 -24.34 -4.44
CA PHE A 161 0.19 -25.21 -3.96
C PHE A 161 0.37 -26.68 -4.33
N ASP A 162 1.01 -26.95 -5.46
CA ASP A 162 1.39 -28.31 -5.88
C ASP A 162 2.57 -28.89 -5.07
N GLY A 163 3.12 -28.12 -4.13
CA GLY A 163 4.29 -28.46 -3.31
C GLY A 163 5.63 -28.19 -4.00
N GLY A 164 5.62 -27.73 -5.25
CA GLY A 164 6.81 -27.33 -6.00
C GLY A 164 7.46 -26.05 -5.45
N PRO A 165 8.73 -25.78 -5.79
CA PRO A 165 9.38 -24.53 -5.41
C PRO A 165 8.72 -23.33 -6.12
N PHE A 166 8.51 -22.24 -5.39
CA PHE A 166 8.12 -20.97 -6.01
C PHE A 166 9.30 -20.29 -6.70
N PHE A 167 10.52 -20.47 -6.19
CA PHE A 167 11.70 -19.68 -6.53
C PHE A 167 12.87 -20.54 -7.00
N ASP A 168 13.57 -20.09 -8.03
CA ASP A 168 14.84 -20.65 -8.50
C ASP A 168 16.00 -19.83 -7.93
N ALA A 169 16.77 -20.42 -7.02
CA ALA A 169 17.90 -19.75 -6.36
C ALA A 169 19.11 -19.52 -7.28
N VAL A 170 19.17 -20.15 -8.47
CA VAL A 170 20.24 -19.96 -9.44
C VAL A 170 19.99 -18.71 -10.29
N THR A 171 18.76 -18.56 -10.79
CA THR A 171 18.35 -17.35 -11.54
C THR A 171 17.97 -16.20 -10.61
N GLU A 172 17.64 -16.52 -9.37
CA GLU A 172 17.06 -15.62 -8.38
C GLU A 172 15.73 -14.99 -8.82
N LEU A 173 14.91 -15.81 -9.48
CA LEU A 173 13.60 -15.44 -10.01
C LEU A 173 12.55 -16.51 -9.65
N PRO A 174 11.25 -16.17 -9.66
CA PRO A 174 10.19 -17.17 -9.59
C PRO A 174 10.35 -18.25 -10.68
N VAL A 175 9.97 -19.49 -10.38
CA VAL A 175 10.09 -20.63 -11.32
C VAL A 175 9.29 -20.39 -12.60
N ASN A 176 8.12 -19.75 -12.48
CA ASN A 176 7.30 -19.33 -13.61
C ASN A 176 7.57 -17.87 -13.98
N HIS A 177 8.82 -17.39 -14.01
CA HIS A 177 9.14 -16.01 -14.38
C HIS A 177 9.05 -15.76 -15.89
N GLY A 178 8.66 -14.54 -16.27
CA GLY A 178 8.52 -14.10 -17.66
C GLY A 178 9.33 -12.84 -17.96
N THR A 179 9.54 -12.57 -19.25
CA THR A 179 10.34 -11.41 -19.71
C THR A 179 9.49 -10.21 -20.13
N ALA A 180 8.20 -10.19 -19.75
CA ALA A 180 7.19 -9.23 -20.20
C ALA A 180 6.99 -9.18 -21.73
N THR A 181 7.45 -10.20 -22.47
CA THR A 181 7.13 -10.37 -23.88
C THR A 181 5.70 -10.91 -24.03
N PRO A 182 5.02 -10.69 -25.17
CA PRO A 182 3.68 -11.26 -25.39
C PRO A 182 3.61 -12.78 -25.23
N ALA A 183 4.72 -13.50 -25.43
CA ALA A 183 4.79 -14.94 -25.25
C ALA A 183 4.68 -15.36 -23.77
N ASP A 184 5.22 -14.55 -22.85
CA ASP A 184 5.36 -14.90 -21.43
C ASP A 184 4.66 -13.90 -20.50
N ILE A 185 3.76 -13.05 -20.99
CA ILE A 185 3.00 -12.11 -20.14
C ILE A 185 2.10 -12.84 -19.12
N MET A 186 1.82 -14.12 -19.37
CA MET A 186 1.13 -14.98 -18.43
C MET A 186 2.04 -15.44 -17.29
N ASN A 187 3.36 -15.33 -17.37
CA ASN A 187 4.30 -15.73 -16.32
C ASN A 187 4.50 -14.59 -15.31
N TYR A 188 5.13 -14.85 -14.15
CA TYR A 188 5.49 -13.82 -13.17
C TYR A 188 6.45 -12.80 -13.75
N ILE A 189 5.99 -11.55 -13.85
CA ILE A 189 6.83 -10.42 -14.23
C ILE A 189 6.75 -9.28 -13.20
N GLU A 190 5.91 -9.45 -12.17
CA GLU A 190 5.66 -8.49 -11.11
C GLU A 190 5.10 -9.13 -9.84
N ALA A 191 5.15 -8.38 -8.74
CA ALA A 191 4.35 -8.62 -7.54
C ALA A 191 3.22 -7.58 -7.48
N GLY A 192 1.98 -8.02 -7.69
CA GLY A 192 0.76 -7.20 -7.59
C GLY A 192 -0.34 -7.96 -6.87
N SER A 193 -1.55 -7.41 -6.77
CA SER A 193 -2.72 -8.09 -6.17
C SER A 193 -2.49 -8.63 -4.76
N GLY A 194 -1.72 -7.88 -3.96
CA GLY A 194 -1.38 -8.27 -2.59
C GLY A 194 -0.37 -9.40 -2.49
N GLN A 195 0.34 -9.79 -3.56
CA GLN A 195 1.43 -10.79 -3.59
C GLN A 195 2.64 -10.32 -2.76
N MET A 196 2.43 -10.11 -1.47
CA MET A 196 3.43 -9.67 -0.52
C MET A 196 4.26 -10.86 -0.04
N PHE A 197 5.55 -10.63 0.04
CA PHE A 197 6.53 -11.56 0.60
C PHE A 197 7.08 -10.88 1.83
N VAL A 198 7.06 -11.58 2.97
CA VAL A 198 7.49 -10.99 4.25
C VAL A 198 8.57 -11.82 4.92
N GLU A 199 9.44 -11.09 5.60
CA GLU A 199 10.41 -11.60 6.54
C GLU A 199 9.70 -12.23 7.75
N PRO A 200 9.87 -13.54 8.00
CA PRO A 200 9.21 -14.21 9.11
C PRO A 200 9.80 -13.81 10.48
N ASN A 201 11.03 -13.31 10.55
CA ASN A 201 11.62 -12.81 11.79
C ASN A 201 11.28 -11.32 12.00
N ASP A 202 10.41 -11.04 12.97
CA ASP A 202 9.95 -9.69 13.30
C ASP A 202 11.07 -8.72 13.76
N LYS A 203 12.30 -9.19 13.99
CA LYS A 203 13.44 -8.32 14.31
C LYS A 203 14.22 -7.87 13.09
N ASN A 204 14.05 -8.49 11.93
CA ASN A 204 14.80 -8.17 10.72
C ASN A 204 14.10 -7.07 9.92
N ARG A 205 14.09 -5.85 10.47
CA ARG A 205 13.48 -4.69 9.80
C ARG A 205 14.29 -4.24 8.60
N ARG A 206 13.63 -3.65 7.62
CA ARG A 206 14.22 -3.27 6.33
C ARG A 206 13.86 -1.85 5.97
N GLY A 207 14.69 -1.18 5.19
CA GLY A 207 14.35 0.13 4.66
C GLY A 207 15.49 0.80 3.87
N PRO A 208 15.26 2.03 3.37
CA PRO A 208 16.09 2.62 2.32
C PRO A 208 17.40 3.26 2.83
N ARG A 209 17.83 2.95 4.06
CA ARG A 209 18.91 3.65 4.78
C ARG A 209 19.89 2.66 5.40
N ASN A 210 21.20 2.89 5.24
CA ASN A 210 22.23 2.06 5.86
C ASN A 210 22.86 2.72 7.09
N ASP A 211 22.48 3.97 7.40
CA ASP A 211 22.96 4.77 8.51
C ASP A 211 22.07 4.63 9.77
N VAL A 212 21.48 3.45 9.96
CA VAL A 212 20.58 3.13 11.06
C VAL A 212 21.33 2.31 12.10
N SER A 213 21.39 2.82 13.33
CA SER A 213 21.92 2.10 14.49
C SER A 213 20.84 1.98 15.56
N THR A 214 20.55 0.75 15.98
CA THR A 214 19.51 0.43 16.97
C THR A 214 19.92 -0.79 17.78
N LYS A 215 19.44 -0.86 19.02
CA LYS A 215 19.62 -2.02 19.92
C LYS A 215 18.34 -2.86 20.05
N SER A 216 17.22 -2.38 19.50
CA SER A 216 15.90 -2.96 19.71
C SER A 216 15.49 -3.97 18.64
N HIS A 217 16.10 -3.90 17.47
CA HIS A 217 15.89 -4.81 16.33
C HIS A 217 17.05 -4.67 15.34
N THR A 218 17.19 -5.59 14.39
CA THR A 218 18.14 -5.50 13.29
C THR A 218 17.60 -4.54 12.22
N PHE A 219 18.49 -3.99 11.38
CA PHE A 219 18.10 -3.20 10.22
C PHE A 219 18.88 -3.62 8.98
N LEU A 220 18.16 -3.93 7.90
CA LEU A 220 18.70 -4.32 6.60
C LEU A 220 18.46 -3.19 5.59
N TYR A 221 19.52 -2.77 4.91
CA TYR A 221 19.42 -1.81 3.83
C TYR A 221 18.74 -2.43 2.61
N SER A 222 17.56 -1.93 2.22
CA SER A 222 16.76 -2.50 1.15
C SER A 222 16.57 -1.50 0.02
N ARG A 223 17.04 -1.88 -1.19
CA ARG A 223 16.77 -1.14 -2.43
C ARG A 223 15.28 -1.23 -2.83
N PHE A 224 14.63 -2.36 -2.53
CA PHE A 224 13.19 -2.53 -2.75
C PHE A 224 12.34 -1.46 -2.04
N HIS A 225 12.74 -1.03 -0.85
CA HIS A 225 12.07 0.06 -0.12
C HIS A 225 12.31 1.46 -0.70
N LYS A 226 13.22 1.61 -1.68
CA LYS A 226 13.36 2.82 -2.50
C LYS A 226 12.52 2.72 -3.78
N SER A 227 12.09 1.53 -4.17
CA SER A 227 11.47 1.25 -5.45
C SER A 227 9.95 1.44 -5.41
N ARG A 228 9.39 1.74 -6.58
CA ARG A 228 7.93 1.66 -6.83
C ARG A 228 7.37 0.25 -6.69
N ALA A 229 8.19 -0.78 -6.88
CA ALA A 229 7.77 -2.19 -6.80
C ALA A 229 7.18 -2.54 -5.42
N MET A 230 7.66 -1.90 -4.34
CA MET A 230 7.08 -2.07 -3.01
C MET A 230 5.60 -1.65 -2.97
N CYS A 231 5.27 -0.48 -3.53
CA CYS A 231 3.89 0.02 -3.56
C CYS A 231 3.03 -0.75 -4.57
N ARG A 232 3.62 -1.24 -5.67
CA ARG A 232 2.95 -2.06 -6.69
C ARG A 232 2.29 -3.31 -6.11
N THR A 233 2.89 -3.91 -5.08
CA THR A 233 2.34 -5.06 -4.35
C THR A 233 0.85 -4.88 -4.02
N CYS A 234 0.43 -3.68 -3.59
CA CYS A 234 -0.96 -3.40 -3.24
C CYS A 234 -1.70 -2.52 -4.26
N HIS A 235 -0.99 -1.77 -5.11
CA HIS A 235 -1.58 -0.78 -6.03
C HIS A 235 -1.63 -1.22 -7.50
N ASP A 236 -1.67 -2.52 -7.74
CA ASP A 236 -1.93 -3.13 -9.05
C ASP A 236 -2.74 -4.42 -8.86
N VAL A 237 -4.06 -4.26 -8.72
CA VAL A 237 -4.95 -5.30 -8.19
C VAL A 237 -5.75 -5.94 -9.31
N SER A 238 -5.61 -7.25 -9.45
CA SER A 238 -6.38 -8.08 -10.36
C SER A 238 -7.40 -8.91 -9.60
N ASN A 239 -8.31 -9.51 -10.36
CA ASN A 239 -9.41 -10.31 -9.85
C ASN A 239 -9.07 -11.82 -9.94
N PRO A 240 -8.44 -12.40 -8.90
CA PRO A 240 -8.12 -13.83 -8.85
C PRO A 240 -9.38 -14.73 -8.81
N VAL A 241 -10.52 -14.24 -8.31
CA VAL A 241 -11.80 -14.96 -8.34
C VAL A 241 -12.20 -15.23 -9.79
N LEU A 242 -12.17 -14.19 -10.62
CA LEU A 242 -12.48 -14.31 -12.05
C LEU A 242 -11.38 -15.07 -12.82
N ALA A 243 -10.12 -14.96 -12.38
CA ALA A 243 -9.04 -15.79 -12.92
C ALA A 243 -9.32 -17.28 -12.73
N ASN A 244 -9.72 -17.70 -11.53
CA ASN A 244 -10.05 -19.09 -11.23
C ASN A 244 -11.28 -19.58 -12.00
N LEU A 245 -12.30 -18.75 -12.16
CA LEU A 245 -13.46 -19.05 -13.01
C LEU A 245 -13.09 -19.27 -14.48
N THR A 246 -12.15 -18.47 -14.99
CA THR A 246 -11.81 -18.46 -16.42
C THR A 246 -10.77 -19.50 -16.79
N TYR A 247 -9.76 -19.69 -15.94
CA TYR A 247 -8.56 -20.47 -16.26
C TYR A 247 -8.41 -21.75 -15.43
N GLY A 248 -9.19 -21.91 -14.36
CA GLY A 248 -9.13 -23.04 -13.43
C GLY A 248 -8.37 -22.73 -12.14
N MET A 249 -8.52 -23.61 -11.14
CA MET A 249 -7.89 -23.48 -9.83
C MET A 249 -6.35 -23.51 -9.92
N GLY A 250 -5.68 -22.78 -9.02
CA GLY A 250 -4.21 -22.72 -8.94
C GLY A 250 -3.55 -21.81 -9.99
N THR A 251 -4.32 -21.29 -10.96
CA THR A 251 -3.78 -20.37 -11.97
C THR A 251 -3.13 -19.11 -11.34
N PRO A 252 -3.72 -18.44 -10.33
CA PRO A 252 -3.16 -17.21 -9.75
C PRO A 252 -1.77 -17.35 -9.12
N GLU A 253 -1.30 -18.58 -8.88
CA GLU A 253 0.04 -18.95 -8.40
C GLU A 253 1.08 -19.24 -9.47
N ALA A 254 0.63 -19.48 -10.70
CA ALA A 254 1.50 -19.78 -11.82
C ALA A 254 1.68 -18.58 -12.75
N ARG A 255 0.96 -17.48 -12.51
CA ARG A 255 0.88 -16.37 -13.44
C ARG A 255 0.95 -15.00 -12.80
N SER A 256 1.45 -14.05 -13.58
CA SER A 256 1.40 -12.62 -13.29
C SER A 256 0.00 -12.15 -12.91
N ALA A 257 -0.09 -11.22 -11.96
CA ALA A 257 -1.34 -10.57 -11.62
C ALA A 257 -1.96 -9.86 -12.82
N ALA A 258 -1.17 -9.18 -13.66
CA ALA A 258 -1.61 -8.45 -14.83
C ALA A 258 -2.28 -9.34 -15.90
N SER A 259 -2.02 -10.66 -15.87
CA SER A 259 -2.62 -11.63 -16.79
C SER A 259 -4.14 -11.84 -16.63
N TYR A 260 -4.73 -11.25 -15.58
CA TYR A 260 -6.14 -11.39 -15.23
C TYR A 260 -6.91 -10.07 -15.29
N PHE A 261 -8.24 -10.15 -15.21
CA PHE A 261 -9.12 -8.99 -15.17
C PHE A 261 -8.75 -8.04 -14.03
N HIS A 262 -8.86 -6.75 -14.29
CA HIS A 262 -8.37 -5.70 -13.40
C HIS A 262 -9.42 -5.21 -12.41
N VAL A 263 -9.01 -4.98 -11.18
CA VAL A 263 -9.74 -4.21 -10.16
C VAL A 263 -9.14 -2.80 -10.05
N GLU A 264 -7.81 -2.69 -9.96
CA GLU A 264 -7.05 -1.43 -9.94
C GLU A 264 -5.78 -1.57 -10.80
N ARG A 265 -5.36 -0.48 -11.45
CA ARG A 265 -4.17 -0.43 -12.33
C ARG A 265 -3.27 0.77 -12.05
N THR A 266 -3.25 1.27 -10.82
CA THR A 266 -2.52 2.50 -10.45
C THR A 266 -1.03 2.41 -10.78
N SER A 267 -0.37 1.30 -10.42
CA SER A 267 1.05 1.11 -10.76
C SER A 267 1.26 0.97 -12.26
N SER A 268 0.44 0.17 -12.95
CA SER A 268 0.51 0.02 -14.40
C SER A 268 0.32 1.35 -15.15
N GLU A 269 -0.62 2.20 -14.70
CA GLU A 269 -0.82 3.54 -15.26
C GLU A 269 0.39 4.45 -15.02
N PHE A 270 0.96 4.41 -13.80
CA PHE A 270 2.18 5.14 -13.49
C PHE A 270 3.35 4.71 -14.38
N GLU A 271 3.50 3.40 -14.60
CA GLU A 271 4.53 2.82 -15.47
C GLU A 271 4.43 3.29 -16.94
N LEU A 272 3.26 3.73 -17.38
CA LEU A 272 3.04 4.31 -18.71
C LEU A 272 3.27 5.83 -18.77
N SER A 273 3.54 6.48 -17.63
CA SER A 273 3.78 7.92 -17.54
C SER A 273 5.25 8.28 -17.77
N ALA A 274 5.53 9.57 -18.01
CA ALA A 274 6.89 10.07 -18.11
C ALA A 274 7.71 9.85 -16.82
N TYR A 275 7.06 9.82 -15.66
CA TYR A 275 7.71 9.61 -14.37
C TYR A 275 8.29 8.20 -14.20
N ALA A 276 7.86 7.24 -15.02
CA ALA A 276 8.35 5.87 -14.99
C ALA A 276 9.69 5.67 -15.72
N ALA A 277 10.17 6.68 -16.45
CA ALA A 277 11.46 6.62 -17.12
C ALA A 277 12.61 6.45 -16.10
N PRO A 278 13.74 5.81 -16.48
CA PRO A 278 14.92 5.74 -15.63
C PRO A 278 15.37 7.14 -15.17
N GLY A 279 15.47 7.35 -13.86
CA GLY A 279 15.78 8.66 -13.27
C GLY A 279 14.58 9.61 -13.13
N GLY A 280 13.38 9.20 -13.53
CA GLY A 280 12.14 9.97 -13.41
C GLY A 280 11.99 11.08 -14.43
N ALA A 281 11.02 11.97 -14.19
CA ALA A 281 10.82 13.19 -14.98
C ALA A 281 10.60 14.41 -14.05
N PRO A 282 10.81 15.64 -14.55
CA PRO A 282 10.60 16.86 -13.76
C PRO A 282 9.19 16.90 -13.16
N ALA A 283 9.11 17.22 -11.86
CA ALA A 283 7.85 17.41 -11.18
C ALA A 283 7.14 18.67 -11.69
N ALA A 284 5.81 18.69 -11.63
CA ALA A 284 5.05 19.91 -11.90
C ALA A 284 5.38 21.01 -10.87
N GLU A 285 5.31 22.28 -11.31
CA GLU A 285 5.57 23.44 -10.43
C GLU A 285 4.66 23.46 -9.19
N SER A 286 3.46 22.88 -9.29
CA SER A 286 2.55 22.70 -8.16
C SER A 286 3.16 21.87 -7.03
N PHE A 287 4.24 21.11 -7.22
CA PHE A 287 4.92 20.34 -6.18
C PHE A 287 6.21 20.99 -5.66
N ALA A 288 6.66 22.11 -6.26
CA ALA A 288 7.94 22.74 -5.92
C ALA A 288 8.03 23.18 -4.45
N SER A 289 6.91 23.62 -3.84
CA SER A 289 6.88 24.02 -2.42
C SER A 289 7.11 22.86 -1.45
N LEU A 290 7.02 21.61 -1.92
CA LEU A 290 7.34 20.40 -1.15
C LEU A 290 8.81 19.97 -1.36
N GLY A 291 9.59 20.74 -2.11
CA GLY A 291 10.97 20.40 -2.47
C GLY A 291 11.08 19.26 -3.49
N ILE A 292 9.98 18.89 -4.14
CA ILE A 292 9.93 17.83 -5.15
C ILE A 292 10.22 18.48 -6.51
N THR A 293 11.39 18.19 -7.08
CA THR A 293 11.83 18.70 -8.38
C THR A 293 11.79 17.65 -9.49
N THR A 294 11.88 16.38 -9.10
CA THR A 294 11.81 15.21 -9.98
C THR A 294 10.90 14.19 -9.32
N VAL A 295 10.05 13.54 -10.10
CA VAL A 295 9.24 12.39 -9.67
C VAL A 295 9.75 11.15 -10.40
N SER A 296 10.06 10.11 -9.64
CA SER A 296 10.55 8.82 -10.13
C SER A 296 9.83 7.64 -9.48
N ASP A 297 9.27 7.84 -8.30
CA ASP A 297 8.55 6.80 -7.56
C ASP A 297 7.28 7.35 -6.88
N CYS A 298 6.47 6.42 -6.34
CA CYS A 298 5.24 6.77 -5.65
C CYS A 298 5.50 7.59 -4.36
N GLN A 299 6.61 7.32 -3.67
CA GLN A 299 6.94 7.95 -2.39
C GLN A 299 7.24 9.44 -2.54
N ASP A 300 7.69 9.91 -3.71
CA ASP A 300 7.94 11.34 -3.95
C ASP A 300 6.73 12.21 -3.61
N CYS A 301 5.54 11.86 -4.11
CA CYS A 301 4.28 12.57 -3.83
C CYS A 301 3.57 12.07 -2.56
N HIS A 302 3.65 10.77 -2.27
CA HIS A 302 2.85 10.14 -1.21
C HIS A 302 3.55 10.12 0.16
N MET A 303 4.87 10.29 0.19
CA MET A 303 5.71 10.34 1.39
C MET A 303 6.76 11.45 1.29
N PRO A 304 6.35 12.72 1.10
CA PRO A 304 7.26 13.83 0.84
C PRO A 304 8.30 13.97 1.95
N ARG A 305 9.51 14.37 1.57
CA ARG A 305 10.65 14.40 2.49
C ARG A 305 10.60 15.62 3.41
N VAL A 306 10.93 15.44 4.68
CA VAL A 306 11.00 16.50 5.69
C VAL A 306 12.30 16.43 6.49
N ALA A 307 12.72 17.54 7.08
CA ALA A 307 13.79 17.50 8.08
C ALA A 307 13.25 16.92 9.40
N GLY A 308 14.07 16.14 10.11
CA GLY A 308 13.71 15.60 11.42
C GLY A 308 14.39 14.27 11.74
N LYS A 309 13.71 13.42 12.52
CA LYS A 309 14.26 12.14 13.00
C LYS A 309 13.29 10.99 12.73
N PHE A 310 13.82 9.80 12.41
CA PHE A 310 13.02 8.57 12.28
C PHE A 310 12.64 7.94 13.62
N ALA A 311 13.40 8.22 14.69
CA ALA A 311 13.15 7.74 16.03
C ALA A 311 13.62 8.78 17.05
N LYS A 312 13.06 8.75 18.26
CA LYS A 312 13.38 9.66 19.37
C LYS A 312 14.89 9.77 19.67
N GLN A 313 15.58 8.64 19.63
CA GLN A 313 17.02 8.53 19.87
C GLN A 313 17.85 8.56 18.57
N GLY A 314 17.21 8.71 17.42
CA GLY A 314 17.88 8.71 16.13
C GLY A 314 18.55 10.05 15.79
N SER A 315 19.47 9.99 14.84
CA SER A 315 20.12 11.16 14.26
C SER A 315 19.13 12.03 13.48
N ALA A 316 19.30 13.35 13.59
CA ALA A 316 18.58 14.32 12.75
C ALA A 316 19.05 14.23 11.30
N ARG A 317 18.12 14.41 10.37
CA ARG A 317 18.33 14.31 8.92
C ARG A 317 17.53 15.40 8.22
N THR A 318 17.95 15.77 7.03
CA THR A 318 17.28 16.79 6.21
C THR A 318 16.17 16.21 5.32
N ASN A 319 16.14 14.88 5.15
CA ASN A 319 15.35 14.22 4.11
C ASN A 319 14.64 12.94 4.60
N VAL A 320 14.01 12.98 5.77
CA VAL A 320 13.22 11.88 6.34
C VAL A 320 11.96 11.66 5.50
N ALA A 321 11.63 10.40 5.18
CA ALA A 321 10.35 10.05 4.57
C ALA A 321 9.22 10.35 5.55
N ARG A 322 8.38 11.34 5.26
CA ARG A 322 7.19 11.53 6.09
C ARG A 322 6.25 10.38 5.80
N HIS A 323 5.87 9.62 6.83
CA HIS A 323 4.95 8.48 6.69
C HIS A 323 3.50 8.95 6.52
N SER A 324 3.29 10.01 5.75
CA SER A 324 1.98 10.60 5.49
C SER A 324 1.10 9.72 4.64
N LEU A 325 1.70 8.92 3.75
CA LEU A 325 1.04 7.93 2.91
C LEU A 325 -0.21 8.52 2.25
N ASN A 326 -0.04 9.71 1.67
CA ASN A 326 -1.15 10.59 1.31
C ASN A 326 -2.06 9.90 0.29
N GLY A 327 -3.36 9.83 0.55
CA GLY A 327 -4.35 9.37 -0.40
C GLY A 327 -5.19 10.53 -0.95
N GLY A 328 -6.11 10.24 -1.85
CA GLY A 328 -7.12 11.20 -2.29
C GLY A 328 -8.36 11.26 -1.39
N ASN A 329 -8.49 10.39 -0.39
CA ASN A 329 -9.66 10.40 0.50
C ASN A 329 -9.44 11.46 1.60
N SER A 330 -10.04 12.63 1.43
CA SER A 330 -10.06 13.69 2.44
C SER A 330 -11.23 13.58 3.41
N TRP A 331 -12.28 12.85 3.04
CA TRP A 331 -13.53 12.83 3.80
C TRP A 331 -13.48 11.89 5.00
N LEU A 332 -12.98 10.68 4.81
CA LEU A 332 -13.05 9.65 5.85
C LEU A 332 -12.16 9.95 7.05
N SER A 333 -10.95 10.48 6.85
CA SER A 333 -10.09 10.88 7.98
C SER A 333 -10.80 11.87 8.90
N ARG A 334 -11.56 12.84 8.35
CA ARG A 334 -12.36 13.77 9.14
C ARG A 334 -13.50 13.10 9.88
N VAL A 335 -14.22 12.20 9.22
CA VAL A 335 -15.31 11.42 9.84
C VAL A 335 -14.79 10.58 11.00
N LEU A 336 -13.63 9.93 10.87
CA LEU A 336 -13.02 9.18 11.95
C LEU A 336 -12.54 10.09 13.10
N ALA A 337 -12.07 11.30 12.80
CA ALA A 337 -11.65 12.27 13.82
C ALA A 337 -12.80 12.70 14.73
N THR A 338 -14.05 12.65 14.26
CA THR A 338 -15.21 13.03 15.09
C THR A 338 -15.52 12.00 16.18
N VAL A 339 -14.91 10.81 16.15
CA VAL A 339 -15.10 9.79 17.20
C VAL A 339 -14.31 10.11 18.47
N ASP A 340 -13.26 10.91 18.37
CA ASP A 340 -12.47 11.36 19.52
C ASP A 340 -13.30 12.28 20.41
N GLY A 341 -13.68 11.80 21.61
CA GLY A 341 -14.53 12.54 22.54
C GLY A 341 -13.88 13.79 23.13
N GLY A 342 -12.54 13.90 23.04
CA GLY A 342 -11.79 15.08 23.47
C GLY A 342 -11.62 16.14 22.37
N ALA A 343 -11.99 15.85 21.13
CA ALA A 343 -11.75 16.73 19.99
C ALA A 343 -12.85 17.78 19.82
N THR A 344 -12.48 18.94 19.30
CA THR A 344 -13.45 20.01 18.94
C THR A 344 -14.36 19.61 17.78
N VAL A 345 -13.91 18.68 16.94
CA VAL A 345 -14.67 18.11 15.83
C VAL A 345 -15.53 16.92 16.24
N HIS A 346 -15.57 16.58 17.53
CA HIS A 346 -16.41 15.49 18.02
C HIS A 346 -17.86 15.68 17.59
N ASP A 347 -18.46 14.62 17.04
CA ASP A 347 -19.84 14.64 16.57
C ASP A 347 -20.56 13.37 17.04
N PRO A 348 -21.51 13.50 18.01
CA PRO A 348 -22.24 12.34 18.52
C PRO A 348 -23.11 11.67 17.46
N VAL A 349 -23.52 12.37 16.39
CA VAL A 349 -24.26 11.77 15.28
C VAL A 349 -23.37 10.82 14.51
N ASN A 350 -22.15 11.25 14.15
CA ASN A 350 -21.19 10.38 13.49
C ASN A 350 -20.80 9.20 14.38
N VAL A 351 -20.61 9.41 15.69
CA VAL A 351 -20.33 8.30 16.63
C VAL A 351 -21.45 7.28 16.58
N ALA A 352 -22.71 7.71 16.72
CA ALA A 352 -23.85 6.81 16.70
C ALA A 352 -24.04 6.10 15.34
N LEU A 353 -23.56 6.68 14.24
CA LEU A 353 -23.56 6.04 12.92
C LEU A 353 -22.45 4.99 12.80
N LEU A 354 -21.27 5.26 13.35
CA LEU A 354 -20.09 4.42 13.22
C LEU A 354 -20.03 3.28 14.23
N ASP A 355 -20.61 3.43 15.42
CA ASP A 355 -20.62 2.40 16.47
C ASP A 355 -21.84 1.45 16.41
N GLY A 356 -22.74 1.67 15.45
CA GLY A 356 -23.96 0.87 15.27
C GLY A 356 -25.12 1.25 16.19
N THR A 357 -25.03 2.32 16.98
CA THR A 357 -26.15 2.82 17.80
C THR A 357 -27.36 3.23 16.96
N THR A 358 -27.12 3.90 15.83
CA THR A 358 -28.17 4.33 14.90
C THR A 358 -28.68 3.18 14.05
N TYR A 359 -27.75 2.35 13.54
CA TYR A 359 -28.05 1.22 12.66
C TYR A 359 -27.43 -0.05 13.22
N PRO A 360 -28.16 -0.81 14.05
CA PRO A 360 -27.66 -2.06 14.60
C PRO A 360 -27.18 -3.02 13.50
N GLY A 361 -25.92 -3.45 13.59
CA GLY A 361 -25.28 -4.32 12.59
C GLY A 361 -24.46 -3.58 11.52
N ALA A 362 -24.54 -2.26 11.44
CA ALA A 362 -23.65 -1.43 10.62
C ALA A 362 -22.73 -0.62 11.55
N PHE A 363 -21.56 -1.17 11.84
CA PHE A 363 -20.55 -0.54 12.70
C PHE A 363 -19.15 -0.76 12.15
N ILE A 364 -18.22 0.09 12.57
CA ILE A 364 -16.79 -0.09 12.38
C ILE A 364 -16.09 -0.22 13.74
N GLU A 365 -14.89 -0.80 13.74
CA GLU A 365 -14.04 -0.78 14.92
C GLU A 365 -13.46 0.63 15.13
N THR A 366 -13.86 1.33 16.18
CA THR A 366 -13.40 2.69 16.49
C THR A 366 -12.38 2.75 17.63
N SER A 367 -12.05 1.61 18.24
CA SER A 367 -11.04 1.52 19.29
C SER A 367 -9.68 1.99 18.78
N GLY A 368 -9.01 2.81 19.59
CA GLY A 368 -7.73 3.42 19.26
C GLY A 368 -7.82 4.79 18.57
N LEU A 369 -9.03 5.29 18.26
CA LEU A 369 -9.22 6.63 17.67
C LEU A 369 -9.28 7.77 18.70
N GLN A 370 -9.41 7.45 20.00
CA GLN A 370 -9.35 8.46 21.06
C GLN A 370 -7.95 9.11 21.11
N GLY A 371 -7.91 10.44 21.07
CA GLY A 371 -6.66 11.22 20.95
C GLY A 371 -6.03 11.25 19.55
N ALA A 372 -6.67 10.64 18.54
CA ALA A 372 -6.16 10.60 17.16
C ALA A 372 -6.71 11.72 16.27
N ALA A 373 -7.61 12.60 16.76
CA ALA A 373 -8.23 13.61 15.93
C ALA A 373 -7.22 14.54 15.24
N SER A 374 -6.13 14.92 15.93
CA SER A 374 -5.12 15.81 15.34
C SER A 374 -4.40 15.16 14.15
N SER A 375 -3.96 13.90 14.27
CA SER A 375 -3.29 13.19 13.19
C SER A 375 -4.23 12.95 12.00
N LEU A 376 -5.49 12.60 12.26
CA LEU A 376 -6.52 12.40 11.24
C LEU A 376 -6.86 13.69 10.48
N LEU A 377 -7.04 14.82 11.18
CA LEU A 377 -7.27 16.12 10.55
C LEU A 377 -6.05 16.61 9.76
N ASP A 378 -4.84 16.36 10.26
CA ASP A 378 -3.62 16.60 9.47
C ASP A 378 -3.57 15.71 8.21
N GLY A 379 -4.11 14.49 8.29
CA GLY A 379 -4.28 13.57 7.15
C GLY A 379 -5.25 14.10 6.11
N GLU A 380 -6.43 14.58 6.54
CA GLU A 380 -7.40 15.27 5.67
C GLU A 380 -6.76 16.46 4.95
N ALA A 381 -6.06 17.33 5.69
CA ALA A 381 -5.44 18.52 5.12
C ALA A 381 -4.41 18.17 4.03
N ARG A 382 -3.60 17.11 4.25
CA ARG A 382 -2.65 16.64 3.25
C ARG A 382 -3.32 16.00 2.03
N ALA A 383 -4.43 15.29 2.21
CA ALA A 383 -5.20 14.73 1.10
C ALA A 383 -5.78 15.85 0.22
N ILE A 384 -6.33 16.91 0.83
CA ILE A 384 -6.82 18.10 0.10
C ILE A 384 -5.69 18.79 -0.65
N ASP A 385 -4.56 19.03 0.02
CA ASP A 385 -3.38 19.67 -0.60
C ASP A 385 -2.85 18.85 -1.79
N LEU A 386 -2.75 17.53 -1.66
CA LEU A 386 -2.33 16.65 -2.76
C LEU A 386 -3.29 16.71 -3.95
N LEU A 387 -4.61 16.67 -3.70
CA LEU A 387 -5.63 16.75 -4.75
C LEU A 387 -5.59 18.10 -5.48
N GLN A 388 -5.34 19.20 -4.77
CA GLN A 388 -5.21 20.53 -5.37
C GLN A 388 -3.98 20.66 -6.26
N ARG A 389 -2.93 19.86 -6.03
CA ARG A 389 -1.69 19.84 -6.83
C ARG A 389 -1.76 18.89 -8.02
N ALA A 390 -2.66 17.91 -7.99
CA ALA A 390 -2.71 16.79 -8.93
C ALA A 390 -3.08 17.20 -10.37
N ALA A 391 -3.78 18.32 -10.56
CA ALA A 391 -4.19 18.78 -11.87
C ALA A 391 -4.21 20.31 -11.95
N THR A 392 -3.93 20.85 -13.14
CA THR A 392 -4.27 22.24 -13.45
C THR A 392 -5.29 22.32 -14.57
N LEU A 393 -6.16 23.32 -14.47
CA LEU A 393 -7.11 23.66 -15.51
C LEU A 393 -6.67 24.97 -16.16
N GLU A 394 -6.52 24.96 -17.47
CA GLU A 394 -6.13 26.13 -18.25
C GLU A 394 -7.23 26.48 -19.24
N LEU A 395 -7.60 27.75 -19.25
CA LEU A 395 -8.59 28.30 -20.16
C LEU A 395 -7.92 28.62 -21.50
N ALA A 396 -8.20 27.80 -22.51
CA ALA A 396 -7.67 27.98 -23.85
C ALA A 396 -8.50 29.00 -24.65
N THR A 397 -9.82 28.95 -24.52
CA THR A 397 -10.74 29.96 -25.09
C THR A 397 -11.90 30.20 -24.15
N ASP A 398 -12.35 31.45 -24.09
CA ASP A 398 -13.53 31.85 -23.33
C ASP A 398 -14.35 32.83 -24.15
N THR A 399 -15.54 32.40 -24.54
CA THR A 399 -16.48 33.19 -25.34
C THR A 399 -17.87 33.07 -24.72
N PRO A 400 -18.79 34.01 -24.97
CA PRO A 400 -20.15 33.94 -24.43
C PRO A 400 -20.92 32.65 -24.77
N SER A 401 -20.52 31.92 -25.82
CA SER A 401 -21.17 30.69 -26.29
C SER A 401 -20.34 29.41 -26.12
N SER A 402 -19.06 29.51 -25.76
CA SER A 402 -18.17 28.34 -25.65
C SER A 402 -16.93 28.63 -24.80
N ALA A 403 -16.50 27.63 -24.04
CA ALA A 403 -15.19 27.60 -23.40
C ALA A 403 -14.43 26.35 -23.87
N ALA A 404 -13.12 26.50 -24.09
CA ALA A 404 -12.22 25.38 -24.30
C ALA A 404 -11.22 25.36 -23.15
N LEU A 405 -11.05 24.18 -22.57
CA LEU A 405 -10.22 23.97 -21.39
C LEU A 405 -9.18 22.90 -21.69
N ARG A 406 -7.95 23.13 -21.22
CA ARG A 406 -6.89 22.13 -21.17
C ARG A 406 -6.76 21.67 -19.72
N ILE A 407 -6.96 20.39 -19.48
CA ILE A 407 -6.66 19.77 -18.19
C ILE A 407 -5.25 19.18 -18.29
N VAL A 408 -4.35 19.63 -17.44
CA VAL A 408 -3.01 19.04 -17.32
C VAL A 408 -3.02 18.12 -16.12
N ASN A 409 -2.81 16.84 -16.38
CA ASN A 409 -2.58 15.88 -15.33
C ASN A 409 -1.12 15.99 -14.88
N HIS A 410 -0.89 16.32 -13.61
CA HIS A 410 0.44 16.40 -13.01
C HIS A 410 0.86 15.11 -12.31
N THR A 411 0.00 14.09 -12.34
CA THR A 411 0.26 12.77 -11.77
C THR A 411 0.56 11.74 -12.85
N GLY A 412 1.26 10.66 -12.48
CA GLY A 412 1.45 9.51 -13.37
C GLY A 412 0.25 8.57 -13.41
N HIS A 413 -0.73 8.74 -12.53
CA HIS A 413 -1.87 7.83 -12.36
C HIS A 413 -3.08 8.55 -11.73
N LYS A 414 -4.24 7.91 -11.72
CA LYS A 414 -5.46 8.37 -11.03
C LYS A 414 -6.10 9.70 -11.49
N LEU A 415 -5.80 10.20 -12.69
CA LEU A 415 -6.59 11.28 -13.31
C LEU A 415 -6.69 11.13 -14.84
N ILE A 416 -7.86 10.89 -15.42
CA ILE A 416 -9.17 10.68 -14.77
C ILE A 416 -9.30 9.32 -14.08
N SER A 417 -8.24 8.52 -14.10
CA SER A 417 -8.28 7.14 -13.65
C SER A 417 -8.47 7.04 -12.14
N GLY A 418 -8.79 5.85 -11.68
CA GLY A 418 -9.40 5.60 -10.38
C GLY A 418 -10.30 4.38 -10.52
N PHE A 419 -10.84 3.90 -9.39
CA PHE A 419 -11.69 2.71 -9.31
C PHE A 419 -12.61 2.60 -10.55
N PRO A 420 -12.79 1.41 -11.18
CA PRO A 420 -13.46 1.28 -12.48
C PRO A 420 -14.81 2.01 -12.58
N GLU A 421 -15.51 2.13 -11.46
CA GLU A 421 -16.83 2.77 -11.32
C GLU A 421 -16.78 4.32 -11.27
N GLY A 422 -15.62 4.93 -11.01
CA GLY A 422 -15.44 6.34 -10.66
C GLY A 422 -14.80 7.24 -11.74
N ARG A 423 -14.60 6.76 -12.97
CA ARG A 423 -13.98 7.52 -14.08
C ARG A 423 -14.89 8.63 -14.64
N ARG A 424 -15.33 9.54 -13.78
CA ARG A 424 -16.22 10.66 -14.12
C ARG A 424 -15.61 11.96 -13.61
N MET A 425 -15.60 12.96 -14.48
CA MET A 425 -15.30 14.34 -14.09
C MET A 425 -16.53 15.19 -14.36
N TRP A 426 -16.77 16.12 -13.46
CA TRP A 426 -17.79 17.16 -13.65
C TRP A 426 -17.09 18.50 -13.65
N LEU A 427 -17.39 19.31 -14.67
CA LEU A 427 -16.93 20.68 -14.73
C LEU A 427 -17.98 21.57 -14.07
N ASN A 428 -17.61 22.28 -13.02
CA ASN A 428 -18.45 23.32 -12.44
C ASN A 428 -18.20 24.64 -13.18
N VAL A 429 -19.06 24.97 -14.14
CA VAL A 429 -19.05 26.24 -14.87
C VAL A 429 -19.87 27.24 -14.07
N ARG A 430 -19.25 28.35 -13.65
CA ARG A 430 -19.89 29.42 -12.86
C ARG A 430 -20.14 30.66 -13.68
#